data_AF-A0A078IQ53-F1
#
_entry.id   AF-A0A078IQ53-F1
#
_cell.length_a   1.000
_cell.length_b   1.000
_cell.length_c   1.000
_cell.angle_alpha   90.00
_cell.angle_beta   90.00
_cell.angle_gamma   90.00
#
_symmetry.space_group_name_H-M   'P 1'
#
loop_
_entity.id
_entity.type
_entity.pdbx_description
1 polymer ?
#
loop_
_entity_poly.entity_id
_entity_poly.type
_entity_poly.pdbx_seq_one_letter_code
_entity_poly.pdbx_strand_id
1 'polypeptide(L)'
;MADKSSSLPPLCERISYKSRSLRAVDLTILGLLFSLLLYRIRHMSQNDTVWVVAFLCECCFTFIWLLITCTKWSPAEYKPYLDRLDERVHELPSVDMFVTTADPVREPPILVVNTVLSLLAVNYPANKLACYVSDDGCSPLTYFSLKEASMFAKIWVLFCKKYSVRVRAPFRYFLNPIDAKDDSEFSRDWEMTKREYEELVQKVEDATGNSYWLDAGDDFEAFSNTKPSDHSTIVKVIWENEEGVGDEKEVPHFVYISREKKPNYLHHYKAGAMNFLFSIYIYGFFSWSLRAK
;
A
#
# COMPACT_ATOMS: atom_id res chain seq x y z
N MET A 1 36.38 -2.96 30.21
CA MET A 1 36.00 -2.33 28.93
C MET A 1 34.54 -1.96 29.05
N ALA A 2 34.27 -0.70 29.37
CA ALA A 2 32.92 -0.20 29.61
C ALA A 2 32.17 -0.04 28.27
N ASP A 3 30.90 -0.42 28.29
CA ASP A 3 29.94 -0.37 27.19
C ASP A 3 29.97 0.95 26.42
N LYS A 4 30.45 0.91 25.18
CA LYS A 4 30.31 1.99 24.19
C LYS A 4 28.89 2.11 23.60
N SER A 5 27.92 1.35 24.11
CA SER A 5 26.55 1.35 23.60
C SER A 5 25.69 2.51 24.13
N SER A 6 26.16 3.31 25.09
CA SER A 6 25.34 4.31 25.77
C SER A 6 25.40 5.75 25.21
N SER A 7 26.01 6.00 24.05
CA SER A 7 26.20 7.37 23.54
C SER A 7 25.71 7.64 22.11
N LEU A 8 25.00 6.71 21.48
CA LEU A 8 24.53 6.89 20.12
C LEU A 8 23.18 7.65 20.10
N PRO A 9 23.00 8.72 19.29
CA PRO A 9 21.75 9.47 19.25
C PRO A 9 20.56 8.59 18.81
N PRO A 10 19.31 8.88 19.21
CA PRO A 10 18.18 8.01 18.88
C PRO A 10 17.91 7.93 17.37
N LEU A 11 17.45 6.76 16.89
CA LEU A 11 17.01 6.56 15.49
C LEU A 11 15.68 7.24 15.19
N CYS A 12 14.83 7.40 16.20
CA CYS A 12 13.55 8.07 16.12
C CYS A 12 13.33 8.92 17.38
N GLU A 13 12.88 10.16 17.20
CA GLU A 13 12.61 11.08 18.31
C GLU A 13 11.12 11.41 18.39
N ARG A 14 10.56 11.37 19.60
CA ARG A 14 9.18 11.78 19.87
C ARG A 14 9.15 13.26 20.24
N ILE A 15 8.64 14.09 19.33
CA ILE A 15 8.49 15.53 19.51
C ILE A 15 7.08 15.81 20.01
N SER A 16 6.95 16.34 21.23
CA SER A 16 5.64 16.72 21.79
C SER A 16 5.37 18.20 21.59
N TYR A 17 4.22 18.51 21.00
CA TYR A 17 3.79 19.90 20.78
C TYR A 17 2.87 20.35 21.92
N LYS A 18 3.22 21.47 22.57
CA LYS A 18 2.37 22.12 23.58
C LYS A 18 1.61 23.28 22.95
N SER A 19 0.51 23.01 22.25
CA SER A 19 -0.37 24.06 21.71
C SER A 19 -1.38 24.55 22.77
N ARG A 20 -0.96 25.52 23.60
CA ARG A 20 -1.83 26.07 24.66
C ARG A 20 -3.10 26.73 24.10
N SER A 21 -3.00 27.42 22.97
CA SER A 21 -4.13 28.08 22.30
C SER A 21 -5.18 27.08 21.82
N LEU A 22 -4.76 26.01 21.14
CA LEU A 22 -5.66 24.96 20.65
C LEU A 22 -6.39 24.26 21.81
N ARG A 23 -5.65 23.91 22.87
CA ARG A 23 -6.25 23.32 24.07
C ARG A 23 -7.27 24.24 24.73
N ALA A 24 -7.00 25.55 24.78
CA ALA A 24 -7.94 26.52 25.33
C ALA A 24 -9.23 26.57 24.50
N VAL A 25 -9.13 26.57 23.17
CA VAL A 25 -10.30 26.52 22.27
C VAL A 25 -11.11 25.23 22.45
N ASP A 26 -10.45 24.07 22.48
CA ASP A 26 -11.15 22.79 22.66
C ASP A 26 -11.87 22.73 24.02
N LEU A 27 -11.24 23.24 25.08
CA LEU A 27 -11.82 23.33 26.42
C LEU A 27 -12.96 24.35 26.52
N THR A 28 -12.89 25.49 25.83
CA THR A 28 -13.99 26.46 25.82
C THR A 28 -15.20 25.90 25.10
N ILE A 29 -15.02 25.23 23.95
CA ILE A 29 -16.11 24.55 23.24
C ILE A 29 -16.73 23.47 24.13
N LEU A 30 -15.90 22.63 24.78
CA LEU A 30 -16.40 21.60 25.70
C LEU A 30 -17.18 22.21 26.87
N GLY A 31 -16.69 23.31 27.44
CA GLY A 31 -17.38 24.07 28.48
C GLY A 31 -18.73 24.63 28.02
N LEU A 32 -18.81 25.16 26.80
CA LEU A 32 -20.08 25.64 26.21
C LEU A 32 -21.08 24.49 26.01
N LEU A 33 -20.62 23.32 25.56
CA LEU A 33 -21.48 22.14 25.40
C LEU A 33 -22.02 21.65 26.75
N PHE A 34 -21.18 21.58 27.79
CA PHE A 34 -21.67 21.25 29.13
C PHE A 34 -22.64 22.31 29.67
N SER A 35 -22.38 23.60 29.41
CA SER A 35 -23.30 24.67 29.78
C SER A 35 -24.65 24.54 29.08
N LEU A 36 -24.67 24.14 27.80
CA LEU A 36 -25.90 23.89 27.05
C LEU A 36 -26.70 22.74 27.66
N LEU A 37 -26.04 21.63 28.00
CA LEU A 37 -26.69 20.49 28.68
C LEU A 37 -27.26 20.89 30.04
N LEU A 38 -26.52 21.67 30.83
CA LEU A 38 -27.00 22.16 32.12
C LEU A 38 -28.21 23.09 31.95
N TYR A 39 -28.16 23.99 30.96
CA TYR A 39 -29.29 24.87 30.64
C TYR A 39 -30.54 24.07 30.28
N ARG A 40 -30.38 23.03 29.45
CA ARG A 40 -31.45 22.11 29.09
C ARG A 40 -32.03 21.46 30.35
N ILE A 41 -31.21 20.79 31.17
CA ILE A 41 -31.69 20.12 32.39
C ILE A 41 -32.50 21.07 33.29
N ARG A 42 -32.10 22.35 33.39
CA ARG A 42 -32.80 23.35 34.21
C ARG A 42 -34.15 23.82 33.64
N HIS A 43 -34.30 23.83 32.32
CA HIS A 43 -35.53 24.28 31.63
C HIS A 43 -36.37 23.11 31.09
N MET A 44 -36.15 21.90 31.61
CA MET A 44 -36.89 20.72 31.20
C MET A 44 -38.36 20.83 31.62
N SER A 45 -39.25 20.95 30.64
CA SER A 45 -40.71 20.81 30.81
C SER A 45 -41.08 19.33 30.81
N GLN A 46 -41.95 18.90 31.74
CA GLN A 46 -42.15 17.49 32.08
C GLN A 46 -42.81 16.60 31.00
N ASN A 47 -43.19 17.10 29.81
CA ASN A 47 -44.02 16.33 28.87
C ASN A 47 -43.66 16.45 27.37
N ASP A 48 -42.44 16.89 27.01
CA ASP A 48 -42.05 17.02 25.60
C ASP A 48 -41.05 15.92 25.16
N THR A 49 -41.54 14.94 24.41
CA THR A 49 -40.72 13.84 23.87
C THR A 49 -39.66 14.33 22.89
N VAL A 50 -39.93 15.39 22.13
CA VAL A 50 -38.96 16.00 21.20
C VAL A 50 -37.80 16.58 21.99
N TRP A 51 -38.09 17.17 23.14
CA TRP A 51 -37.10 17.76 24.02
C TRP A 51 -36.15 16.70 24.61
N VAL A 52 -36.69 15.55 25.03
CA VAL A 52 -35.88 14.43 25.55
C VAL A 52 -34.96 13.87 24.47
N VAL A 53 -35.46 13.69 23.24
CA VAL A 53 -34.65 13.21 22.11
C VAL A 53 -33.53 14.21 21.78
N ALA A 54 -33.85 15.51 21.72
CA ALA A 54 -32.84 16.54 21.49
C ALA A 54 -31.75 16.55 22.58
N PHE A 55 -32.15 16.43 23.85
CA PHE A 55 -31.22 16.34 24.97
C PHE A 55 -30.29 15.12 24.89
N LEU A 56 -30.83 13.94 24.52
CA LEU A 56 -30.02 12.74 24.31
C LEU A 56 -29.00 12.92 23.18
N CYS A 57 -29.42 13.52 22.05
CA CYS A 57 -28.51 13.84 20.94
C CYS A 57 -27.39 14.80 21.36
N GLU A 58 -27.72 15.87 22.10
CA GLU A 58 -26.74 16.83 22.63
C GLU A 58 -25.78 16.18 23.63
N CYS A 59 -26.26 15.24 24.46
CA CYS A 59 -25.41 14.46 25.38
C CYS A 59 -24.41 13.59 24.62
N CYS A 60 -24.88 12.86 23.60
CA CYS A 60 -24.02 12.06 22.72
C CYS A 60 -22.97 12.94 22.03
N PHE A 61 -23.36 14.11 21.50
CA PHE A 61 -22.43 15.05 20.88
C PHE A 61 -21.38 15.57 21.86
N THR A 62 -21.79 15.97 23.07
CA THR A 62 -20.88 16.43 24.12
C THR A 62 -19.91 15.33 24.56
N PHE A 63 -20.39 14.08 24.65
CA PHE A 63 -19.56 12.92 24.97
C PHE A 63 -18.52 12.65 23.86
N ILE A 64 -18.91 12.70 22.59
CA ILE A 64 -17.98 12.58 21.46
C ILE A 64 -16.93 13.70 21.51
N TRP A 65 -17.36 14.94 21.79
CA TRP A 65 -16.43 16.08 21.90
C TRP A 65 -15.44 15.92 23.06
N LEU A 66 -15.89 15.37 24.19
CA LEU A 66 -15.01 15.00 25.31
C LEU A 66 -13.95 13.97 24.87
N LEU A 67 -14.36 12.90 24.18
CA LEU A 67 -13.43 11.89 23.66
C LEU A 67 -12.42 12.49 22.67
N ILE A 68 -12.87 13.35 21.76
CA ILE A 68 -11.99 14.07 20.82
C ILE A 68 -10.98 14.95 21.57
N THR A 69 -11.42 15.67 22.59
CA THR A 69 -10.54 16.51 23.42
C THR A 69 -9.50 15.68 24.15
N CYS A 70 -9.90 14.52 24.70
CA CYS A 70 -8.98 13.57 25.34
C CYS A 70 -7.93 13.03 24.37
N THR A 71 -8.31 12.63 23.15
CA THR A 71 -7.37 12.09 22.14
C THR A 71 -6.42 13.17 21.62
N LYS A 72 -6.88 14.41 21.50
CA LYS A 72 -6.06 15.56 21.07
C LYS A 72 -5.21 16.19 22.17
N TRP A 73 -5.35 15.76 23.43
CA TRP A 73 -4.72 16.45 24.56
C TRP A 73 -3.19 16.50 24.45
N SER A 74 -2.56 15.42 23.98
CA SER A 74 -1.10 15.29 23.92
C SER A 74 -0.62 14.88 22.53
N PRO A 75 -0.66 15.80 21.55
CA PRO A 75 -0.15 15.51 20.22
C PRO A 75 1.36 15.27 20.29
N ALA A 76 1.80 14.25 19.59
CA ALA A 76 3.21 13.94 19.44
C ALA A 76 3.47 13.48 18.01
N GLU A 77 4.60 13.90 17.47
CA GLU A 77 5.11 13.46 16.18
C GLU A 77 6.36 12.61 16.42
N TYR A 78 6.56 11.61 15.56
CA TYR A 78 7.74 10.77 15.57
C TYR A 78 8.59 11.14 14.36
N LYS A 79 9.79 11.68 14.62
CA LYS A 79 10.73 12.07 13.58
C LYS A 79 11.79 10.97 13.41
N PRO A 80 11.79 10.22 12.29
CA PRO A 80 12.84 9.25 11.99
C PRO A 80 14.09 9.95 11.43
N TYR A 81 15.26 9.39 11.70
CA TYR A 81 16.56 9.84 11.18
C TYR A 81 17.19 8.73 10.33
N LEU A 82 17.01 8.79 9.02
CA LEU A 82 17.50 7.79 8.06
C LEU A 82 19.03 7.75 8.01
N ASP A 83 19.71 8.90 8.02
CA ASP A 83 21.18 8.96 7.98
C ASP A 83 21.82 8.17 9.14
N ARG A 84 21.19 8.20 10.32
CA ARG A 84 21.64 7.46 11.51
C ARG A 84 21.35 5.96 11.41
N LEU A 85 20.35 5.57 10.62
CA LEU A 85 20.01 4.17 10.36
C LEU A 85 21.09 3.55 9.47
N ASP A 86 21.44 4.24 8.37
CA ASP A 86 22.43 3.77 7.39
C ASP A 86 23.82 3.60 8.01
N GLU A 87 24.19 4.47 8.96
CA GLU A 87 25.45 4.37 9.70
C GLU A 87 25.52 3.16 10.66
N ARG A 88 24.38 2.64 11.12
CA ARG A 88 24.33 1.66 12.23
C ARG A 88 23.83 0.28 11.85
N VAL A 89 22.95 0.22 10.86
CA VAL A 89 22.27 -1.00 10.46
C VAL A 89 22.80 -1.38 9.09
N HIS A 90 23.77 -2.28 9.09
CA HIS A 90 24.37 -2.80 7.86
C HIS A 90 23.52 -3.89 7.21
N GLU A 91 22.69 -4.59 7.99
CA GLU A 91 21.77 -5.59 7.47
C GLU A 91 20.32 -5.20 7.75
N LEU A 92 19.57 -5.01 6.67
CA LEU A 92 18.16 -4.68 6.69
C LEU A 92 17.29 -5.95 6.77
N PRO A 93 16.18 -5.93 7.53
CA PRO A 93 15.26 -7.08 7.61
C PRO A 93 14.55 -7.33 6.27
N SER A 94 14.11 -8.55 6.01
CA SER A 94 13.25 -8.78 4.85
C SER A 94 11.86 -8.16 5.06
N VAL A 95 11.29 -7.61 3.99
CA VAL A 95 9.97 -6.97 3.99
C VAL A 95 9.11 -7.55 2.86
N ASP A 96 7.94 -8.07 3.24
CA ASP A 96 6.94 -8.56 2.31
C ASP A 96 5.84 -7.51 2.13
N MET A 97 5.57 -7.15 0.88
CA MET A 97 4.57 -6.18 0.48
C MET A 97 3.35 -6.90 -0.07
N PHE A 98 2.19 -6.65 0.52
CA PHE A 98 0.93 -7.28 0.11
C PHE A 98 0.04 -6.27 -0.60
N VAL A 99 -0.37 -6.61 -1.82
CA VAL A 99 -1.34 -5.85 -2.62
C VAL A 99 -2.56 -6.74 -2.80
N THR A 100 -3.74 -6.27 -2.40
CA THR A 100 -5.00 -7.00 -2.63
C THR A 100 -5.78 -6.29 -3.71
N THR A 101 -6.27 -7.03 -4.71
CA THR A 101 -7.21 -6.53 -5.71
C THR A 101 -8.53 -7.28 -5.67
N ALA A 102 -9.65 -6.59 -5.85
CA ALA A 102 -11.00 -7.15 -5.72
C ALA A 102 -11.49 -7.79 -7.02
N ASP A 103 -11.56 -7.00 -8.10
CA ASP A 103 -11.97 -7.44 -9.43
C ASP A 103 -11.58 -6.36 -10.46
N PRO A 104 -11.33 -6.73 -11.74
CA PRO A 104 -10.81 -5.81 -12.75
C PRO A 104 -11.80 -4.71 -13.17
N VAL A 105 -13.08 -4.81 -12.82
CA VAL A 105 -14.08 -3.79 -13.14
C VAL A 105 -14.06 -2.68 -12.09
N ARG A 106 -13.99 -3.03 -10.81
CA ARG A 106 -13.88 -2.08 -9.71
C ARG A 106 -12.49 -1.49 -9.57
N GLU A 107 -11.48 -2.31 -9.83
CA GLU A 107 -10.07 -1.97 -9.68
C GLU A 107 -9.35 -2.27 -11.01
N PRO A 108 -9.34 -1.30 -11.94
CA PRO A 108 -8.75 -1.50 -13.26
C PRO A 108 -7.31 -2.03 -13.18
N PRO A 109 -6.94 -3.02 -14.01
CA PRO A 109 -5.62 -3.65 -13.96
C PRO A 109 -4.46 -2.66 -14.03
N ILE A 110 -4.59 -1.57 -14.80
CA ILE A 110 -3.56 -0.54 -14.92
C ILE A 110 -3.28 0.20 -13.59
N LEU A 111 -4.29 0.35 -12.72
CA LEU A 111 -4.11 0.95 -11.39
C LEU A 111 -3.33 0.01 -10.47
N VAL A 112 -3.63 -1.30 -10.54
CA VAL A 112 -2.90 -2.33 -9.81
C VAL A 112 -1.45 -2.39 -10.27
N VAL A 113 -1.22 -2.39 -11.59
CA VAL A 113 0.12 -2.35 -12.22
C VAL A 113 0.92 -1.15 -11.72
N ASN A 114 0.36 0.05 -11.74
CA ASN A 114 1.05 1.26 -11.26
C ASN A 114 1.41 1.17 -9.77
N THR A 115 0.53 0.57 -8.96
CA THR A 115 0.79 0.33 -7.53
C THR A 115 1.95 -0.65 -7.34
N VAL A 116 1.95 -1.76 -8.08
CA VAL A 116 3.02 -2.77 -8.05
C VAL A 116 4.35 -2.18 -8.51
N LEU A 117 4.39 -1.47 -9.64
CA LEU A 117 5.59 -0.81 -10.15
C LEU A 117 6.18 0.18 -9.14
N SER A 118 5.31 0.91 -8.43
CA SER A 118 5.76 1.80 -7.35
C SER A 118 6.38 1.06 -6.17
N LEU A 119 5.88 -0.13 -5.82
CA LEU A 119 6.41 -0.96 -4.73
C LEU A 119 7.71 -1.66 -5.12
N LEU A 120 7.79 -2.21 -6.33
CA LEU A 120 9.00 -2.86 -6.85
C LEU A 120 10.16 -1.86 -6.96
N ALA A 121 9.84 -0.59 -7.19
CA ALA A 121 10.84 0.46 -7.30
C ALA A 121 11.27 1.05 -5.96
N VAL A 122 10.81 0.60 -4.77
CA VAL A 122 11.17 1.18 -3.44
C VAL A 122 12.68 1.13 -3.14
N ASN A 123 13.16 2.06 -2.30
CA ASN A 123 14.59 2.19 -1.99
C ASN A 123 14.97 1.18 -0.91
N TYR A 124 15.12 -0.07 -1.32
CA TYR A 124 15.49 -1.18 -0.46
C TYR A 124 16.25 -2.23 -1.28
N PRO A 125 17.11 -3.05 -0.65
CA PRO A 125 17.75 -4.17 -1.32
C PRO A 125 16.72 -5.11 -1.95
N ALA A 126 16.88 -5.41 -3.24
CA ALA A 126 15.89 -6.18 -3.99
C ALA A 126 15.72 -7.61 -3.45
N ASN A 127 16.80 -8.21 -2.96
CA ASN A 127 16.83 -9.52 -2.31
C ASN A 127 16.15 -9.56 -0.93
N LYS A 128 15.85 -8.40 -0.33
CA LYS A 128 15.12 -8.30 0.95
C LYS A 128 13.65 -7.90 0.74
N LEU A 129 13.23 -7.60 -0.50
CA LEU A 129 11.85 -7.28 -0.83
C LEU A 129 11.17 -8.43 -1.57
N ALA A 130 9.92 -8.70 -1.20
CA ALA A 130 9.02 -9.52 -2.01
C ALA A 130 7.65 -8.85 -2.09
N CYS A 131 7.05 -8.86 -3.28
CA CYS A 131 5.73 -8.30 -3.54
C CYS A 131 4.77 -9.42 -3.90
N TYR A 132 3.64 -9.50 -3.18
CA TYR A 132 2.58 -10.47 -3.44
C TYR A 132 1.29 -9.73 -3.79
N VAL A 133 0.75 -10.02 -4.97
CA VAL A 133 -0.56 -9.54 -5.39
C VAL A 133 -1.58 -10.65 -5.17
N SER A 134 -2.49 -10.46 -4.22
CA SER A 134 -3.66 -11.30 -4.02
C SER A 134 -4.84 -10.76 -4.81
N ASP A 135 -5.25 -11.48 -5.83
CA ASP A 135 -6.40 -11.18 -6.67
C ASP A 135 -7.61 -11.99 -6.23
N ASP A 136 -8.57 -11.32 -5.60
CA ASP A 136 -9.83 -11.91 -5.18
C ASP A 136 -10.77 -12.13 -6.39
N GLY A 137 -10.51 -11.51 -7.53
CA GLY A 137 -11.33 -11.64 -8.74
C GLY A 137 -10.96 -12.83 -9.62
N CYS A 138 -9.82 -13.48 -9.35
CA CYS A 138 -9.24 -14.53 -10.20
C CYS A 138 -9.20 -14.11 -11.67
N SER A 139 -8.77 -12.88 -11.93
CA SER A 139 -8.85 -12.23 -13.24
C SER A 139 -7.61 -12.58 -14.08
N PRO A 140 -7.78 -13.29 -15.21
CA PRO A 140 -6.66 -13.53 -16.10
C PRO A 140 -6.11 -12.21 -16.68
N LEU A 141 -6.95 -11.17 -16.81
CA LEU A 141 -6.55 -9.85 -17.31
C LEU A 141 -5.62 -9.15 -16.32
N THR A 142 -5.91 -9.26 -15.03
CA THR A 142 -5.03 -8.75 -13.98
C THR A 142 -3.69 -9.47 -14.02
N TYR A 143 -3.69 -10.80 -14.11
CA TYR A 143 -2.46 -11.58 -14.24
C TYR A 143 -1.64 -11.20 -15.49
N PHE A 144 -2.28 -11.08 -16.67
CA PHE A 144 -1.65 -10.61 -17.91
C PHE A 144 -1.01 -9.24 -17.74
N SER A 145 -1.75 -8.29 -17.16
CA SER A 145 -1.26 -6.91 -16.96
C SER A 145 -0.04 -6.87 -16.04
N LEU A 146 -0.01 -7.73 -15.02
CA LEU A 146 1.14 -7.86 -14.12
C LEU A 146 2.34 -8.53 -14.81
N LYS A 147 2.11 -9.46 -15.73
CA LYS A 147 3.17 -10.06 -16.55
C LYS A 147 3.79 -9.04 -17.51
N GLU A 148 2.98 -8.22 -18.19
CA GLU A 148 3.50 -7.12 -19.00
C GLU A 148 4.25 -6.10 -18.13
N ALA A 149 3.73 -5.80 -16.94
CA ALA A 149 4.37 -4.89 -15.99
C ALA A 149 5.75 -5.39 -15.53
N SER A 150 5.98 -6.70 -15.42
CA SER A 150 7.29 -7.23 -14.99
C SER A 150 8.39 -6.97 -16.01
N MET A 151 8.04 -6.92 -17.30
CA MET A 151 8.97 -6.54 -18.37
C MET A 151 9.38 -5.06 -18.23
N PHE A 152 8.38 -4.18 -18.04
CA PHE A 152 8.63 -2.75 -17.82
C PHE A 152 9.32 -2.45 -16.48
N ALA A 153 9.07 -3.25 -15.44
CA ALA A 153 9.64 -3.07 -14.11
C ALA A 153 11.18 -3.05 -14.15
N LYS A 154 11.81 -3.84 -15.03
CA LYS A 154 13.27 -3.81 -15.21
C LYS A 154 13.78 -2.43 -15.60
N ILE A 155 13.09 -1.76 -16.52
CA ILE A 155 13.43 -0.41 -17.00
C ILE A 155 13.11 0.61 -15.90
N TRP A 156 11.91 0.52 -15.33
CA TRP A 156 11.41 1.49 -14.35
C TRP A 156 12.17 1.50 -13.03
N VAL A 157 12.48 0.32 -12.47
CA VAL A 157 13.22 0.19 -11.21
C VAL A 157 14.64 0.75 -11.37
N LEU A 158 15.30 0.41 -12.48
CA LEU A 158 16.61 0.96 -12.84
C LEU A 158 16.58 2.49 -12.94
N PHE A 159 15.64 3.02 -13.72
CA PHE A 159 15.46 4.46 -13.89
C PHE A 159 15.22 5.17 -12.55
N CYS A 160 14.32 4.62 -11.73
CA CYS A 160 13.98 5.16 -10.41
C CYS A 160 15.18 5.24 -9.47
N LYS A 161 16.04 4.22 -9.45
CA LYS A 161 17.24 4.18 -8.61
C LYS A 161 18.33 5.10 -9.16
N LYS A 162 18.65 5.00 -10.46
CA LYS A 162 19.66 5.82 -11.15
C LYS A 162 19.43 7.32 -10.92
N TYR A 163 18.19 7.78 -11.02
CA TYR A 163 17.85 9.20 -10.91
C TYR A 163 17.19 9.58 -9.58
N SER A 164 17.21 8.69 -8.57
CA SER A 164 16.64 8.95 -7.25
C SER A 164 15.20 9.49 -7.28
N VAL A 165 14.37 8.89 -8.14
CA VAL A 165 13.00 9.32 -8.37
C VAL A 165 12.18 9.21 -7.08
N ARG A 166 11.55 10.33 -6.69
CA ARG A 166 10.71 10.41 -5.48
C ARG A 166 9.32 9.83 -5.69
N VAL A 167 8.70 10.11 -6.85
CA VAL A 167 7.36 9.63 -7.19
C VAL A 167 7.50 8.35 -8.00
N ARG A 168 7.34 7.19 -7.35
CA ARG A 168 7.63 5.88 -7.98
C ARG A 168 6.46 5.26 -8.71
N ALA A 169 5.30 5.90 -8.70
CA ALA A 169 4.16 5.52 -9.54
C ALA A 169 4.31 6.18 -10.93
N PRO A 170 4.54 5.39 -12.01
CA PRO A 170 4.82 5.93 -13.35
C PRO A 170 3.75 6.88 -13.87
N PHE A 171 2.46 6.52 -13.74
CA PHE A 171 1.35 7.36 -14.20
C PHE A 171 1.38 8.76 -13.57
N ARG A 172 1.86 8.88 -12.33
CA ARG A 172 1.93 10.16 -11.61
C ARG A 172 3.22 10.90 -11.92
N TYR A 173 4.32 10.17 -12.10
CA TYR A 173 5.61 10.73 -12.43
C TYR A 173 5.59 11.42 -13.80
N PHE A 174 5.13 10.72 -14.84
CA PHE A 174 5.14 11.20 -16.23
C PHE A 174 4.09 12.27 -16.55
N LEU A 175 3.20 12.61 -15.62
CA LEU A 175 2.32 13.78 -15.74
C LEU A 175 3.09 15.10 -15.64
N ASN A 176 4.25 15.09 -14.99
CA ASN A 176 5.09 16.29 -14.87
C ASN A 176 6.09 16.32 -16.03
N PRO A 177 6.17 17.41 -16.80
CA PRO A 177 7.17 17.55 -17.86
C PRO A 177 8.58 17.66 -17.29
N ILE A 178 9.58 17.35 -18.12
CA ILE A 178 11.00 17.56 -17.83
C ILE A 178 11.27 19.07 -17.67
N ASP A 179 12.15 19.44 -16.72
CA ASP A 179 12.65 20.80 -16.61
C ASP A 179 13.76 21.05 -17.64
N ALA A 180 13.76 22.21 -18.30
CA ALA A 180 14.73 22.54 -19.36
C ALA A 180 16.21 22.61 -18.92
N LYS A 181 16.52 22.30 -17.66
CA LYS A 181 17.87 22.29 -17.07
C LYS A 181 18.44 20.87 -16.92
N ASP A 182 17.68 19.85 -17.26
CA ASP A 182 18.11 18.47 -17.05
C ASP A 182 19.17 18.02 -18.07
N ASP A 183 20.01 17.08 -17.65
CA ASP A 183 21.10 16.55 -18.47
C ASP A 183 20.58 15.86 -19.75
N SER A 184 21.41 15.87 -20.79
CA SER A 184 21.11 15.26 -22.09
C SER A 184 20.91 13.74 -21.98
N GLU A 185 21.64 13.06 -21.10
CA GLU A 185 21.47 11.63 -20.85
C GLU A 185 20.14 11.34 -20.13
N PHE A 186 19.82 12.12 -19.09
CA PHE A 186 18.56 12.01 -18.36
C PHE A 186 17.36 12.21 -19.29
N SER A 187 17.40 13.24 -20.14
CA SER A 187 16.30 13.55 -21.05
C SER A 187 16.02 12.39 -22.00
N ARG A 188 17.08 11.77 -22.55
CA ARG A 188 16.96 10.60 -23.42
C ARG A 188 16.42 9.37 -22.68
N ASP A 189 16.93 9.09 -21.49
CA ASP A 189 16.47 7.96 -20.68
C ASP A 189 15.02 8.15 -20.22
N TRP A 190 14.62 9.38 -19.90
CA TRP A 190 13.25 9.74 -19.54
C TRP A 190 12.29 9.53 -20.71
N GLU A 191 12.64 9.99 -21.92
CA GLU A 191 11.82 9.82 -23.12
C GLU A 191 11.65 8.34 -23.48
N MET A 192 12.73 7.57 -23.38
CA MET A 192 12.69 6.12 -23.59
C MET A 192 11.79 5.44 -22.55
N THR A 193 11.99 5.73 -21.26
CA THR A 193 11.20 5.12 -20.18
C THR A 193 9.73 5.50 -20.26
N LYS A 194 9.43 6.75 -20.65
CA LYS A 194 8.05 7.20 -20.86
C LYS A 194 7.37 6.46 -22.00
N ARG A 195 8.07 6.28 -23.13
CA ARG A 195 7.55 5.52 -24.27
C ARG A 195 7.20 4.09 -23.88
N GLU A 196 8.11 3.40 -23.20
CA GLU A 196 7.90 2.02 -22.73
C GLU A 196 6.72 1.93 -21.75
N TYR A 197 6.52 2.95 -20.92
CA TYR A 197 5.35 3.04 -20.04
C TYR A 197 4.05 3.22 -20.83
N GLU A 198 4.04 4.10 -21.83
CA GLU A 198 2.88 4.31 -22.71
C GLU A 198 2.53 3.05 -23.50
N GLU A 199 3.53 2.31 -23.97
CA GLU A 199 3.34 1.00 -24.62
C GLU A 199 2.73 -0.04 -23.66
N LEU A 200 3.18 -0.09 -22.40
CA LEU A 200 2.57 -0.94 -21.37
C LEU A 200 1.09 -0.59 -21.15
N VAL A 201 0.78 0.71 -21.01
CA VAL A 201 -0.61 1.19 -20.83
C VAL A 201 -1.47 0.73 -22.01
N GLN A 202 -1.01 0.95 -23.24
CA GLN A 202 -1.73 0.57 -24.45
C GLN A 202 -2.01 -0.93 -24.50
N LYS A 203 -1.01 -1.78 -24.21
CA LYS A 203 -1.19 -3.24 -24.17
C LYS A 203 -2.24 -3.69 -23.16
N VAL A 204 -2.25 -3.08 -21.97
CA VAL A 204 -3.23 -3.39 -20.93
C VAL A 204 -4.64 -2.93 -21.33
N GLU A 205 -4.76 -1.77 -21.97
CA GLU A 205 -6.03 -1.26 -22.48
C GLU A 205 -6.56 -2.11 -23.64
N ASP A 206 -5.72 -2.49 -24.60
CA ASP A 206 -6.06 -3.35 -25.72
C ASP A 206 -6.53 -4.74 -25.24
N ALA A 207 -5.87 -5.28 -24.22
CA ALA A 207 -6.24 -6.54 -23.58
C ALA A 207 -7.57 -6.46 -22.81
N THR A 208 -7.93 -5.27 -22.32
CA THR A 208 -9.23 -5.03 -21.69
C THR A 208 -10.37 -5.05 -22.73
N GLY A 209 -10.10 -4.57 -23.94
CA GLY A 209 -11.07 -4.56 -25.05
C GLY A 209 -11.18 -5.87 -25.83
N ASN A 210 -10.12 -6.66 -25.90
CA ASN A 210 -10.05 -7.88 -26.71
C ASN A 210 -9.50 -9.07 -25.91
N SER A 211 -10.22 -10.20 -25.90
CA SER A 211 -9.83 -11.40 -25.14
C SER A 211 -8.88 -12.36 -25.89
N TYR A 212 -8.35 -11.96 -27.06
CA TYR A 212 -7.52 -12.82 -27.92
C TYR A 212 -6.19 -13.25 -27.27
N TRP A 213 -5.70 -12.49 -26.28
CA TRP A 213 -4.48 -12.84 -25.52
C TRP A 213 -4.65 -14.06 -24.60
N LEU A 214 -5.89 -14.53 -24.36
CA LEU A 214 -6.14 -15.73 -23.54
C LEU A 214 -5.66 -17.03 -24.21
N ASP A 215 -5.53 -17.06 -25.54
CA ASP A 215 -5.05 -18.23 -26.31
C ASP A 215 -3.52 -18.27 -26.47
N ALA A 216 -2.79 -17.31 -25.90
CA ALA A 216 -1.39 -17.05 -26.25
C ALA A 216 -0.34 -17.82 -25.40
N GLY A 217 -0.72 -18.74 -24.50
CA GLY A 217 0.27 -19.63 -23.88
C GLY A 217 -0.16 -20.44 -22.66
N ASP A 218 0.66 -21.45 -22.33
CA ASP A 218 0.49 -22.41 -21.24
C ASP A 218 0.30 -21.77 -19.85
N ASP A 219 0.76 -20.52 -19.66
CA ASP A 219 0.67 -19.82 -18.38
C ASP A 219 -0.77 -19.54 -17.92
N PHE A 220 -1.72 -19.44 -18.85
CA PHE A 220 -3.11 -19.09 -18.57
C PHE A 220 -4.05 -20.29 -18.41
N GLU A 221 -3.55 -21.53 -18.58
CA GLU A 221 -4.35 -22.75 -18.44
C GLU A 221 -5.07 -22.82 -17.08
N ALA A 222 -4.40 -22.37 -16.01
CA ALA A 222 -4.96 -22.32 -14.66
C ALA A 222 -6.21 -21.43 -14.52
N PHE A 223 -6.43 -20.50 -15.45
CA PHE A 223 -7.61 -19.63 -15.49
C PHE A 223 -8.71 -20.15 -16.42
N SER A 224 -8.43 -21.20 -17.21
CA SER A 224 -9.42 -21.82 -18.07
C SER A 224 -10.57 -22.40 -17.22
N ASN A 225 -11.81 -22.12 -17.62
CA ASN A 225 -13.03 -22.58 -16.92
C ASN A 225 -13.16 -22.11 -15.46
N THR A 226 -12.44 -21.07 -15.03
CA THR A 226 -12.56 -20.51 -13.68
C THR A 226 -13.68 -19.48 -13.59
N LYS A 227 -14.29 -19.34 -12.42
CA LYS A 227 -15.21 -18.25 -12.09
C LYS A 227 -14.68 -17.51 -10.86
N PRO A 228 -14.93 -16.20 -10.70
CA PRO A 228 -14.49 -15.45 -9.52
C PRO A 228 -14.99 -15.99 -8.16
N SER A 229 -16.01 -16.84 -8.16
CA SER A 229 -16.57 -17.51 -6.97
C SER A 229 -16.29 -19.01 -6.90
N ASP A 230 -15.67 -19.59 -7.93
CA ASP A 230 -15.42 -21.03 -8.06
C ASP A 230 -14.15 -21.29 -8.86
N HIS A 231 -13.04 -21.48 -8.14
CA HIS A 231 -11.74 -21.80 -8.72
C HIS A 231 -10.80 -22.36 -7.63
N SER A 232 -9.84 -23.18 -8.04
CA SER A 232 -8.75 -23.63 -7.18
C SER A 232 -7.79 -22.49 -6.86
N THR A 233 -6.91 -22.70 -5.88
CA THR A 233 -5.83 -21.75 -5.61
C THR A 233 -4.90 -21.68 -6.83
N ILE A 234 -4.64 -20.47 -7.32
CA ILE A 234 -3.68 -20.20 -8.38
C ILE A 234 -2.53 -19.41 -7.77
N VAL A 235 -1.30 -19.89 -7.94
CA VAL A 235 -0.09 -19.13 -7.59
C VAL A 235 0.84 -19.11 -8.78
N LYS A 236 1.31 -17.92 -9.15
CA LYS A 236 2.21 -17.69 -10.28
C LYS A 236 3.33 -16.76 -9.84
N VAL A 237 4.57 -17.25 -9.90
CA VAL A 237 5.76 -16.40 -9.72
C VAL A 237 5.98 -15.66 -11.03
N ILE A 238 5.75 -14.34 -11.04
CA ILE A 238 5.90 -13.51 -12.23
C ILE A 238 7.35 -13.11 -12.45
N TRP A 239 8.05 -12.83 -11.35
CA TRP A 239 9.47 -12.52 -11.35
C TRP A 239 10.16 -13.13 -10.14
N GLU A 240 11.25 -13.86 -10.40
CA GLU A 240 12.14 -14.42 -9.39
C GLU A 240 13.51 -13.78 -9.55
N ASN A 241 14.05 -13.26 -8.45
CA ASN A 241 15.39 -12.75 -8.40
C ASN A 241 16.34 -13.90 -8.07
N GLU A 242 16.97 -14.49 -9.09
CA GLU A 242 17.87 -15.65 -8.94
C GLU A 242 19.29 -15.26 -8.51
N GLU A 243 19.70 -14.01 -8.70
CA GLU A 243 21.10 -13.59 -8.49
C GLU A 243 21.42 -13.36 -7.01
N GLY A 244 20.42 -13.01 -6.18
CA GLY A 244 20.52 -12.94 -4.72
C GLY A 244 21.47 -11.88 -4.17
N VAL A 245 22.16 -11.12 -5.03
CA VAL A 245 23.16 -10.12 -4.66
C VAL A 245 22.50 -8.87 -4.07
N GLY A 246 21.25 -8.59 -4.46
CA GLY A 246 20.53 -7.41 -4.02
C GLY A 246 21.02 -6.14 -4.72
N ASP A 247 21.60 -6.27 -5.92
CA ASP A 247 22.13 -5.14 -6.69
C ASP A 247 21.02 -4.11 -6.97
N GLU A 248 21.41 -2.85 -7.14
CA GLU A 248 20.50 -1.77 -7.50
C GLU A 248 19.76 -2.05 -8.81
N LYS A 249 20.30 -2.93 -9.64
CA LYS A 249 19.71 -3.31 -10.93
C LYS A 249 18.62 -4.37 -10.85
N GLU A 250 18.51 -5.05 -9.72
CA GLU A 250 17.57 -6.15 -9.56
C GLU A 250 16.16 -5.65 -9.24
N VAL A 251 15.18 -6.39 -9.77
CA VAL A 251 13.76 -6.24 -9.45
C VAL A 251 13.41 -7.21 -8.33
N PRO A 252 12.71 -6.77 -7.26
CA PRO A 252 12.25 -7.64 -6.19
C PRO A 252 11.38 -8.81 -6.66
N HIS A 253 11.30 -9.88 -5.86
CA HIS A 253 10.40 -10.99 -6.16
C HIS A 253 8.96 -10.50 -6.31
N PHE A 254 8.27 -11.03 -7.31
CA PHE A 254 6.91 -10.61 -7.62
C PHE A 254 6.01 -11.81 -7.94
N VAL A 255 4.99 -12.02 -7.11
CA VAL A 255 4.13 -13.22 -7.14
C VAL A 255 2.66 -12.82 -7.22
N TYR A 256 1.93 -13.44 -8.14
CA TYR A 256 0.47 -13.40 -8.23
C TYR A 256 -0.15 -14.57 -7.50
N ILE A 257 -1.20 -14.30 -6.73
CA ILE A 257 -1.93 -15.28 -5.92
C ILE A 257 -3.42 -15.03 -6.10
N SER A 258 -4.16 -16.09 -6.37
CA SER A 258 -5.63 -16.11 -6.29
C SER A 258 -6.00 -17.27 -5.37
N ARG A 259 -6.59 -16.97 -4.21
CA ARG A 259 -6.94 -17.98 -3.20
C ARG A 259 -8.13 -18.81 -3.64
N GLU A 260 -8.19 -20.09 -3.29
CA GLU A 260 -9.35 -20.94 -3.59
C GLU A 260 -10.67 -20.30 -3.13
N LYS A 261 -11.67 -20.37 -4.01
CA LYS A 261 -13.05 -19.98 -3.74
C LYS A 261 -13.99 -21.07 -4.19
N LYS A 262 -15.05 -21.28 -3.41
CA LYS A 262 -16.09 -22.28 -3.68
C LYS A 262 -17.47 -21.65 -3.44
N PRO A 263 -18.48 -21.93 -4.29
CA PRO A 263 -19.80 -21.31 -4.19
C PRO A 263 -20.50 -21.47 -2.83
N ASN A 264 -20.26 -22.58 -2.15
CA ASN A 264 -20.93 -22.94 -0.89
C ASN A 264 -20.17 -22.50 0.37
N TYR A 265 -19.08 -21.74 0.22
CA TYR A 265 -18.28 -21.28 1.35
C TYR A 265 -18.36 -19.77 1.48
N LEU A 266 -18.60 -19.29 2.70
CA LEU A 266 -18.55 -17.87 2.98
C LEU A 266 -17.09 -17.38 2.87
N HIS A 267 -16.89 -16.31 2.13
CA HIS A 267 -15.58 -15.70 1.94
C HIS A 267 -15.55 -14.29 2.51
N HIS A 268 -14.45 -13.96 3.20
CA HIS A 268 -14.27 -12.67 3.87
C HIS A 268 -13.47 -11.64 3.04
N TYR A 269 -13.72 -11.55 1.73
CA TYR A 269 -13.07 -10.59 0.81
C TYR A 269 -11.61 -10.25 1.20
N LYS A 270 -11.33 -8.97 1.50
CA LYS A 270 -10.02 -8.47 1.91
C LYS A 270 -9.45 -9.13 3.18
N ALA A 271 -10.28 -9.40 4.18
CA ALA A 271 -9.81 -10.07 5.40
C ALA A 271 -9.39 -11.52 5.12
N GLY A 272 -10.13 -12.22 4.25
CA GLY A 272 -9.78 -13.56 3.78
C GLY A 272 -8.48 -13.56 2.96
N ALA A 273 -8.33 -12.62 2.03
CA ALA A 273 -7.11 -12.44 1.23
C ALA A 273 -5.87 -12.19 2.10
N MET A 274 -5.95 -11.24 3.03
CA MET A 274 -4.84 -10.91 3.94
C MET A 274 -4.46 -12.09 4.82
N ASN A 275 -5.44 -12.80 5.38
CA ASN A 275 -5.17 -13.97 6.24
C ASN A 275 -4.56 -15.12 5.44
N PHE A 276 -4.96 -15.30 4.18
CA PHE A 276 -4.39 -16.32 3.30
C PHE A 276 -2.92 -16.02 2.98
N LEU A 277 -2.59 -14.78 2.60
CA LEU A 277 -1.21 -14.33 2.38
C LEU A 277 -0.34 -14.54 3.63
N PHE A 278 -0.87 -14.15 4.80
CA PHE A 278 -0.17 -14.33 6.07
C PHE A 278 0.04 -15.81 6.42
N SER A 279 -0.92 -16.68 6.09
CA SER A 279 -0.80 -18.11 6.29
C SER A 279 0.29 -18.70 5.37
N ILE A 280 0.34 -18.31 4.09
CA ILE A 280 1.41 -18.73 3.17
C ILE A 280 2.79 -18.33 3.72
N TYR A 281 2.89 -17.14 4.30
CA TYR A 281 4.11 -16.66 4.94
C TYR A 281 4.51 -17.53 6.14
N ILE A 282 3.58 -17.76 7.09
CA ILE A 282 3.84 -18.54 8.32
C ILE A 282 4.21 -19.99 8.00
N TYR A 283 3.48 -20.64 7.09
CA TYR A 283 3.68 -22.04 6.78
C TYR A 283 4.84 -22.30 5.82
N GLY A 284 5.65 -21.27 5.50
CA GLY A 284 6.94 -21.40 4.83
C GLY A 284 6.88 -21.78 3.35
N PHE A 285 5.69 -21.86 2.75
CA PHE A 285 5.50 -22.44 1.42
C PHE A 285 6.22 -21.66 0.31
N PHE A 286 6.36 -20.34 0.46
CA PHE A 286 7.08 -19.48 -0.49
C PHE A 286 8.28 -18.76 0.13
N SER A 287 8.20 -18.37 1.40
CA SER A 287 9.27 -17.61 2.06
C SER A 287 10.57 -18.42 2.21
N TRP A 288 10.48 -19.74 2.43
CA TRP A 288 11.66 -20.58 2.58
C TRP A 288 12.23 -21.02 1.21
N SER A 289 11.38 -21.41 0.25
CA SER A 289 11.85 -21.89 -1.06
C SER A 289 12.43 -20.79 -1.95
N LEU A 290 11.97 -19.54 -1.84
CA LEU A 290 12.51 -18.41 -2.62
C LEU A 290 13.74 -17.76 -1.96
N ARG A 291 14.02 -18.04 -0.68
CA ARG A 291 15.13 -17.42 0.08
C ARG A 291 16.25 -18.39 0.47
N ALA A 292 16.07 -19.69 0.21
CA ALA A 292 17.04 -20.75 0.56
C ALA A 292 17.89 -21.23 -0.64
N LYS A 293 17.84 -20.55 -1.78
CA LYS A 293 18.75 -20.76 -2.91
C LYS A 293 19.74 -19.62 -3.00
#